data_AF-A0A974ARS3-F1
#
_entry.id   AF-A0A974ARS3-F1
#
_cell.length_a   1.000
_cell.length_b   1.000
_cell.length_c   1.000
_cell.angle_alpha   90.00
_cell.angle_beta   90.00
_cell.angle_gamma   90.00
#
_symmetry.space_group_name_H-M   'P 1'
#
loop_
_entity.id
_entity.type
_entity.pdbx_description
1 polymer ?
#
loop_
_entity_poly.entity_id
_entity_poly.type
_entity_poly.pdbx_seq_one_letter_code
_entity_poly.pdbx_strand_id
1 'polypeptide(L)'
;MKKSFKASLLPVAVAAASLLGAAAAHADGAEWHGYFRTQVGTTSAGGNLQCFAPGGANSSKFRLGNECDDYAEAALALPFGDANGVWGKYHVTFAYKPKAAGDYEAAGAAMEFANRENYFEAGGFFDKGAFE
;
A
#
# COMPACT_ATOMS: atom_id res chain seq x y z
N MET A 1 -22.33 -0.86 -46.37
CA MET A 1 -21.05 -0.68 -45.66
C MET A 1 -21.31 -0.61 -44.16
N LYS A 2 -20.85 -1.61 -43.38
CA LYS A 2 -20.87 -1.57 -41.91
C LYS A 2 -19.41 -1.52 -41.45
N LYS A 3 -18.95 -0.38 -40.90
CA LYS A 3 -17.59 -0.26 -40.37
C LYS A 3 -17.56 -0.87 -38.98
N SER A 4 -16.85 -1.99 -38.83
CA SER A 4 -16.58 -2.63 -37.54
C SER A 4 -15.40 -1.95 -36.88
N PHE A 5 -15.62 -1.33 -35.72
CA PHE A 5 -14.56 -0.77 -34.89
C PHE A 5 -13.98 -1.90 -34.01
N LYS A 6 -12.75 -2.33 -34.32
CA LYS A 6 -11.96 -3.17 -33.42
C LYS A 6 -11.26 -2.23 -32.42
N ALA A 7 -11.79 -2.12 -31.21
CA ALA A 7 -11.09 -1.42 -30.13
C ALA A 7 -9.87 -2.25 -29.71
N SER A 8 -8.67 -1.77 -30.05
CA SER A 8 -7.42 -2.35 -29.57
C SER A 8 -7.31 -2.12 -28.07
N LEU A 9 -7.23 -3.19 -27.27
CA LEU A 9 -7.12 -3.17 -25.81
C LEU A 9 -5.70 -2.81 -25.32
N LEU A 10 -4.74 -2.61 -26.23
CA LEU A 10 -3.35 -2.24 -25.90
C LEU A 10 -3.17 -0.92 -25.12
N PRO A 11 -3.94 0.16 -25.34
CA PRO A 11 -3.71 1.42 -24.62
C PRO A 11 -4.03 1.33 -23.13
N VAL A 12 -4.97 0.45 -22.75
CA VAL A 12 -5.38 0.27 -21.34
C VAL A 12 -4.29 -0.46 -20.54
N ALA A 13 -3.58 -1.40 -21.16
CA ALA A 13 -2.48 -2.13 -20.51
C ALA A 13 -1.24 -1.26 -20.27
N VAL A 14 -0.97 -0.30 -21.17
CA VAL A 14 0.18 0.63 -21.03
C VAL A 14 -0.08 1.66 -19.94
N ALA A 15 -1.32 2.14 -19.78
CA ALA A 15 -1.69 3.07 -18.71
C ALA A 15 -1.62 2.43 -17.31
N ALA A 16 -1.94 1.14 -17.18
CA ALA A 16 -1.81 0.40 -15.93
C ALA A 16 -0.33 0.19 -15.52
N ALA A 17 0.57 0.00 -16.49
CA ALA A 17 2.00 -0.18 -16.22
C ALA A 17 2.70 1.11 -15.78
N SER A 18 2.24 2.29 -16.23
CA SER A 18 2.80 3.58 -15.81
C SER A 18 2.49 3.97 -14.36
N LEU A 19 1.50 3.33 -13.72
CA LEU A 19 1.13 3.61 -12.32
C LEU A 19 2.03 2.90 -11.29
N LEU A 20 2.80 1.88 -11.69
CA LEU A 20 3.74 1.18 -10.78
C LEU A 20 5.16 1.79 -10.78
N GLY A 21 5.45 2.76 -11.66
CA GLY A 21 6.82 3.22 -11.94
C GLY A 21 7.20 4.60 -11.40
N ALA A 22 6.32 5.33 -10.72
CA ALA A 22 6.56 6.72 -10.32
C ALA A 22 6.38 6.94 -8.81
N ALA A 23 7.27 6.35 -8.01
CA ALA A 23 7.52 6.80 -6.64
C ALA A 23 9.03 6.97 -6.44
N ALA A 24 9.63 7.88 -7.20
CA ALA A 24 10.95 8.41 -6.91
C ALA A 24 10.91 9.93 -7.12
N ALA A 25 10.02 10.60 -6.39
CA ALA A 25 10.13 12.03 -6.21
C ALA A 25 11.29 12.28 -5.23
N HIS A 26 12.48 12.47 -5.79
CA HIS A 26 13.61 13.05 -5.06
C HIS A 26 13.22 14.47 -4.63
N ALA A 27 12.92 14.64 -3.36
CA ALA A 27 12.95 15.92 -2.66
C ALA A 27 13.52 15.65 -1.27
N ASP A 28 14.49 16.46 -0.85
CA ASP A 28 15.37 16.24 0.30
C ASP A 28 14.72 15.55 1.51
N GLY A 29 15.24 14.37 1.84
CA GLY A 29 15.03 13.67 3.10
C GLY A 29 13.86 12.70 3.12
N ALA A 30 12.62 13.16 2.93
CA ALA A 30 11.45 12.32 3.23
C ALA A 30 11.34 11.09 2.31
N GLU A 31 11.39 9.90 2.90
CA GLU A 31 11.15 8.63 2.21
C GLU A 31 9.66 8.27 2.34
N TRP A 32 9.04 7.90 1.22
CA TRP A 32 7.68 7.41 1.20
C TRP A 32 7.66 5.94 0.81
N HIS A 33 7.02 5.14 1.65
CA HIS A 33 6.83 3.70 1.48
C HIS A 33 5.35 3.38 1.65
N GLY A 34 4.95 2.18 1.26
CA GLY A 34 3.58 1.77 1.49
C GLY A 34 3.21 0.49 0.79
N TYR A 35 1.96 0.12 1.00
CA TYR A 35 1.33 -1.02 0.37
C TYR A 35 -0.13 -0.67 0.15
N PHE A 36 -0.69 -1.00 -1.00
CA PHE A 36 -2.13 -0.93 -1.18
C PHE A 36 -2.64 -2.10 -1.99
N ARG A 37 -3.87 -2.49 -1.71
CA ARG A 37 -4.68 -3.38 -2.54
C ARG A 37 -6.08 -2.82 -2.62
N THR A 38 -6.64 -2.88 -3.83
CA THR A 38 -8.03 -2.58 -4.08
C THR A 38 -8.56 -3.48 -5.17
N GLN A 39 -9.87 -3.65 -5.23
CA GLN A 39 -10.47 -4.69 -6.03
C GLN A 39 -11.96 -4.48 -6.26
N VAL A 40 -12.44 -5.11 -7.34
CA VAL A 40 -13.84 -5.18 -7.69
C VAL A 40 -14.11 -6.55 -8.30
N GLY A 41 -15.27 -7.13 -8.03
CA GLY A 41 -15.63 -8.42 -8.61
C GLY A 41 -17.02 -8.90 -8.22
N THR A 42 -17.40 -10.04 -8.81
CA THR A 42 -18.70 -10.69 -8.63
C THR A 42 -18.51 -12.20 -8.54
N THR A 43 -19.59 -12.94 -8.26
CA THR A 43 -19.60 -14.41 -8.29
C THR A 43 -20.42 -14.92 -9.47
N SER A 44 -20.24 -16.19 -9.85
CA SER A 44 -21.09 -16.84 -10.85
C SER A 44 -22.57 -16.93 -10.46
N ALA A 45 -22.88 -16.88 -9.15
CA ALA A 45 -24.23 -16.81 -8.63
C ALA A 45 -24.81 -15.38 -8.61
N GLY A 46 -24.02 -14.37 -9.01
CA GLY A 46 -24.34 -12.96 -8.89
C GLY A 46 -23.93 -12.35 -7.54
N GLY A 47 -24.10 -11.03 -7.41
CA GLY A 47 -23.76 -10.27 -6.19
C GLY A 47 -22.29 -9.84 -6.09
N ASN A 48 -21.88 -9.42 -4.89
CA ASN A 48 -20.52 -8.93 -4.62
C ASN A 48 -19.51 -10.08 -4.56
N LEU A 49 -18.23 -9.76 -4.80
CA LEU A 49 -17.11 -10.69 -4.63
C LEU A 49 -17.17 -11.42 -3.27
N GLN A 50 -16.85 -12.71 -3.28
CA GLN A 50 -16.77 -13.57 -2.09
C GLN A 50 -15.37 -14.17 -1.95
N CYS A 51 -14.93 -14.34 -0.72
CA CYS A 51 -13.61 -14.87 -0.39
C CYS A 51 -13.69 -16.19 0.36
N PHE A 52 -12.77 -17.08 0.00
CA PHE A 52 -12.72 -18.44 0.48
C PHE A 52 -11.48 -18.62 1.35
N ALA A 53 -11.67 -19.07 2.58
CA ALA A 53 -10.62 -19.45 3.50
C ALA A 53 -10.96 -20.79 4.17
N PRO A 54 -9.97 -21.61 4.54
CA PRO A 54 -10.19 -22.76 5.40
C PRO A 54 -10.82 -22.31 6.73
N GLY A 55 -11.71 -23.10 7.33
CA GLY A 55 -12.20 -22.84 8.68
C GLY A 55 -11.12 -23.08 9.75
N GLY A 56 -11.13 -22.31 10.83
CA GLY A 56 -10.24 -22.50 12.00
C GLY A 56 -9.50 -21.24 12.44
N ALA A 57 -8.86 -21.31 13.62
CA ALA A 57 -8.24 -20.17 14.30
C ALA A 57 -6.97 -19.62 13.60
N ASN A 58 -6.35 -20.39 12.70
CA ASN A 58 -5.14 -20.01 11.95
C ASN A 58 -5.38 -20.10 10.44
N SER A 59 -6.48 -19.54 9.95
CA SER A 59 -6.83 -19.61 8.54
C SER A 59 -6.12 -18.54 7.71
N SER A 60 -5.13 -18.97 6.93
CA SER A 60 -4.61 -18.21 5.81
C SER A 60 -5.34 -18.62 4.53
N LYS A 61 -5.42 -17.71 3.55
CA LYS A 61 -6.03 -17.95 2.24
C LYS A 61 -5.02 -17.68 1.14
N PHE A 62 -5.06 -18.48 0.07
CA PHE A 62 -4.35 -18.14 -1.17
C PHE A 62 -4.99 -16.89 -1.75
N ARG A 63 -4.20 -15.83 -1.94
CA ARG A 63 -4.75 -14.48 -2.11
C ARG A 63 -5.15 -14.10 -3.53
N LEU A 64 -4.58 -14.70 -4.57
CA LEU A 64 -4.80 -14.27 -5.95
C LEU A 64 -6.28 -14.40 -6.33
N GLY A 65 -6.95 -13.28 -6.54
CA GLY A 65 -8.40 -13.24 -6.83
C GLY A 65 -9.29 -13.61 -5.64
N ASN A 66 -8.76 -13.58 -4.42
CA ASN A 66 -9.44 -14.08 -3.21
C ASN A 66 -9.18 -13.17 -1.99
N GLU A 67 -9.03 -11.88 -2.24
CA GLU A 67 -9.13 -10.81 -1.26
C GLU A 67 -10.52 -10.17 -1.42
N CYS A 68 -11.13 -9.60 -0.37
CA CYS A 68 -12.51 -9.05 -0.38
C CYS A 68 -12.59 -7.76 0.42
N ASP A 69 -11.46 -7.08 0.53
CA ASP A 69 -11.28 -5.85 1.27
C ASP A 69 -10.35 -4.95 0.48
N ASP A 70 -10.56 -3.65 0.65
CA ASP A 70 -9.57 -2.66 0.29
C ASP A 70 -8.67 -2.45 1.50
N TYR A 71 -7.37 -2.28 1.27
CA TYR A 71 -6.41 -2.04 2.33
C TYR A 71 -5.26 -1.20 1.80
N ALA A 72 -4.85 -0.19 2.56
CA ALA A 72 -3.68 0.61 2.25
C ALA A 72 -2.88 0.94 3.51
N GLU A 73 -1.56 1.06 3.34
CA GLU A 73 -0.60 1.59 4.29
C GLU A 73 0.18 2.70 3.60
N ALA A 74 0.26 3.85 4.26
CA ALA A 74 1.14 4.95 3.88
C ALA A 74 2.19 5.10 4.99
N ALA A 75 3.45 4.89 4.64
CA ALA A 75 4.59 4.94 5.53
C ALA A 75 5.51 6.10 5.12
N LEU A 76 5.93 6.90 6.09
CA LEU A 76 6.83 8.03 5.92
C LEU A 76 8.04 7.82 6.83
N ALA A 77 9.24 7.93 6.26
CA ALA A 77 10.46 8.05 7.03
C ALA A 77 11.08 9.43 6.80
N LEU A 78 11.30 10.19 7.87
CA LEU A 78 11.83 11.55 7.83
C LEU A 78 13.24 11.55 8.42
N PRO A 79 14.30 11.53 7.59
CA PRO A 79 15.67 11.60 8.05
C PRO A 79 16.05 13.02 8.49
N PHE A 80 17.00 13.08 9.41
CA PHE A 80 17.62 14.29 9.91
C PHE A 80 19.06 13.99 10.35
N GLY A 81 19.89 15.04 10.45
CA GLY A 81 21.33 14.89 10.75
C GLY A 81 22.17 14.67 9.50
N ASP A 82 23.40 14.20 9.67
CA ASP A 82 24.37 13.98 8.59
C ASP A 82 24.52 12.49 8.29
N ALA A 83 24.27 12.09 7.05
CA ALA A 83 24.42 10.70 6.61
C ALA A 83 25.87 10.16 6.75
N ASN A 84 26.87 11.04 6.79
CA ASN A 84 28.29 10.69 7.01
C ASN A 84 28.74 10.85 8.47
N GLY A 85 27.81 11.18 9.38
CA GLY A 85 28.07 11.38 10.81
C GLY A 85 26.92 10.83 11.65
N VAL A 86 26.54 11.56 12.70
CA VAL A 86 25.36 11.21 13.51
C VAL A 86 24.09 11.53 12.71
N TRP A 87 23.23 10.52 12.59
CA TRP A 87 21.97 10.61 11.85
C TRP A 87 20.80 10.06 12.66
N GLY A 88 19.60 10.49 12.28
CA GLY A 88 18.35 9.93 12.77
C GLY A 88 17.27 9.90 11.69
N LYS A 89 16.24 9.08 11.91
CA LYS A 89 15.04 8.95 11.07
C LYS A 89 13.81 8.80 11.97
N TYR A 90 12.77 9.56 11.68
CA TYR A 90 11.46 9.37 12.27
C TYR A 90 10.56 8.57 11.33
N HIS A 91 10.00 7.47 11.81
CA HIS A 91 9.13 6.58 11.04
C HIS A 91 7.69 6.71 11.53
N VAL A 92 6.76 6.91 10.59
CA VAL A 92 5.33 6.87 10.87
C VAL A 92 4.57 6.14 9.76
N THR A 93 3.73 5.18 10.15
CA THR A 93 2.90 4.41 9.21
C THR A 93 1.44 4.46 9.63
N PHE A 94 0.58 4.84 8.68
CA PHE A 94 -0.88 4.83 8.84
C PHE A 94 -1.51 3.79 7.91
N ALA A 95 -2.41 2.98 8.46
CA ALA A 95 -3.22 2.02 7.72
C ALA A 95 -4.66 2.53 7.55
N TYR A 96 -5.24 2.21 6.40
CA TYR A 96 -6.62 2.51 6.02
C TYR A 96 -7.29 1.22 5.55
N LYS A 97 -8.47 0.93 6.09
CA LYS A 97 -9.27 -0.23 5.68
C LYS A 97 -10.73 0.19 5.51
N PRO A 98 -11.15 0.50 4.27
CA PRO A 98 -12.53 0.74 3.90
C PRO A 98 -13.42 -0.50 4.15
N LYS A 99 -14.73 -0.29 4.32
CA LYS A 99 -15.74 -1.36 4.25
C LYS A 99 -16.30 -1.55 2.84
N ALA A 100 -15.85 -0.75 1.87
CA ALA A 100 -16.23 -0.80 0.46
C ALA A 100 -17.74 -0.64 0.21
N ALA A 101 -18.40 0.22 0.99
CA ALA A 101 -19.81 0.56 0.95
C ALA A 101 -20.15 1.71 0.00
N GLY A 102 -19.17 2.53 -0.41
CA GLY A 102 -19.38 3.68 -1.29
C GLY A 102 -18.09 4.36 -1.72
N ASP A 103 -18.21 5.43 -2.51
CA ASP A 103 -17.08 6.27 -2.95
C ASP A 103 -16.46 7.06 -1.79
N TYR A 104 -17.29 7.56 -0.88
CA TYR A 104 -16.88 8.29 0.31
C TYR A 104 -17.17 7.49 1.58
N GLU A 105 -16.12 7.18 2.33
CA GLU A 105 -16.22 6.48 3.61
C GLU A 105 -15.61 7.28 4.75
N ALA A 106 -16.47 7.75 5.66
CA ALA A 106 -16.03 8.49 6.83
C ALA A 106 -15.21 7.61 7.79
N ALA A 107 -14.08 8.15 8.25
CA ALA A 107 -13.24 7.53 9.26
C ALA A 107 -14.04 7.21 10.53
N GLY A 108 -13.83 6.02 11.10
CA GLY A 108 -14.48 5.53 12.32
C GLY A 108 -15.88 4.94 12.12
N ALA A 109 -16.59 5.27 11.04
CA ALA A 109 -17.89 4.69 10.72
C ALA A 109 -17.77 3.57 9.67
N ALA A 110 -17.24 3.93 8.50
CA ALA A 110 -17.12 3.05 7.34
C ALA A 110 -15.66 2.72 6.99
N MET A 111 -14.70 3.54 7.42
CA MET A 111 -13.27 3.31 7.22
C MET A 111 -12.56 3.16 8.57
N GLU A 112 -11.81 2.07 8.74
CA GLU A 112 -10.88 1.93 9.85
C GLU A 112 -9.57 2.65 9.52
N PHE A 113 -9.06 3.41 10.49
CA PHE A 113 -7.79 4.11 10.40
C PHE A 113 -6.94 3.76 11.62
N ALA A 114 -5.67 3.41 11.40
CA ALA A 114 -4.77 3.00 12.48
C ALA A 114 -3.37 3.59 12.30
N ASN A 115 -2.78 4.09 13.39
CA ASN A 115 -1.33 4.26 13.48
C ASN A 115 -0.71 2.89 13.75
N ARG A 116 0.13 2.42 12.83
CA ARG A 116 0.76 1.09 12.86
C ARG A 116 2.18 1.13 13.38
N GLU A 117 2.92 2.17 13.01
CA GLU A 117 4.32 2.36 13.37
C GLU A 117 4.53 3.84 13.68
N ASN A 118 5.26 4.11 14.76
CA ASN A 118 5.60 5.45 15.21
C ASN A 118 6.87 5.35 16.07
N TYR A 119 8.04 5.46 15.45
CA TYR A 119 9.32 5.22 16.14
C TYR A 119 10.45 6.06 15.55
N PHE A 120 11.57 6.13 16.27
CA PHE A 120 12.80 6.75 15.80
C PHE A 120 13.89 5.69 15.61
N GLU A 121 14.67 5.85 14.56
CA GLU A 121 15.90 5.10 14.29
C GLU A 121 17.06 6.10 14.25
N ALA A 122 18.21 5.78 14.83
CA ALA A 122 19.37 6.67 14.82
C ALA A 122 20.68 5.90 14.87
N GLY A 123 21.75 6.49 14.31
CA GLY A 123 23.04 5.85 14.21
C GLY A 123 24.19 6.82 13.94
N GLY A 124 25.40 6.28 13.76
CA GLY A 124 26.61 7.08 13.51
C GLY A 124 27.24 7.70 14.77
N PHE A 125 26.92 7.19 15.95
CA PHE A 125 27.42 7.73 17.24
C PHE A 125 28.88 7.39 17.55
N PHE A 126 29.43 6.34 16.92
CA PHE A 126 30.76 5.83 17.22
C PHE A 126 31.57 5.64 15.95
N ASP A 127 32.85 5.99 16.01
CA ASP A 127 33.79 5.74 14.94
C ASP A 127 34.04 4.23 14.74
N LYS A 128 34.51 3.89 13.54
CA LYS A 128 34.87 2.50 13.21
C LYS A 128 35.97 2.02 14.16
N GLY A 129 35.68 0.97 14.94
CA GLY A 129 36.60 0.36 15.90
C GLY A 129 36.48 0.86 17.35
N ALA A 130 35.45 1.63 17.69
CA ALA A 130 35.24 2.13 19.05
C ALA A 130 35.03 1.05 20.14
N PHE A 131 34.83 -0.22 19.76
CA PHE A 131 34.57 -1.34 20.67
C PHE A 131 35.52 -2.53 20.45
N GLU A 132 36.57 -2.34 19.65
CA GLU A 132 37.65 -3.30 19.39
C GLU A 132 38.85 -2.99 20.28
#